data_AF-A0A7L8GES4-F1
#
_entry.id   AF-A0A7L8GES4-F1
#
_cell.length_a   1.000
_cell.length_b   1.000
_cell.length_c   1.000
_cell.angle_alpha   90.00
_cell.angle_beta   90.00
_cell.angle_gamma   90.00
#
_symmetry.space_group_name_H-M   'P 1'
#
loop_
_entity.id
_entity.type
_entity.pdbx_description
1 polymer ?
#
loop_
_entity_poly.entity_id
_entity_poly.type
_entity_poly.pdbx_seq_one_letter_code
_entity_poly.pdbx_strand_id
1 'polypeptide(L)'
;LLLDMKMLMIMILTISSMLPFMNTPTTMIILILFQTIMISIMIMLMQKIFLWSYILLLIFISGMLIAFIYMASISPKKNFKMKNK
;
A
#
# COMPACT_ATOMS: atom_id res chain seq x y z
N LEU A 1 -7.12 -20.55 -14.60
CA LEU A 1 -7.37 -20.29 -13.17
C LEU A 1 -6.14 -20.57 -12.30
N LEU A 2 -5.67 -21.82 -12.18
CA LEU A 2 -4.47 -22.14 -11.37
C LEU A 2 -3.18 -21.51 -11.94
N LEU A 3 -3.07 -21.42 -13.26
CA LEU A 3 -1.97 -20.74 -13.95
C LEU A 3 -2.02 -19.22 -13.72
N ASP A 4 -3.21 -18.62 -13.81
CA ASP A 4 -3.42 -17.19 -13.57
C ASP A 4 -3.07 -16.79 -12.13
N MET A 5 -3.40 -17.67 -11.16
CA MET A 5 -3.01 -17.51 -9.76
C MET A 5 -1.49 -17.51 -9.58
N LYS A 6 -0.78 -18.44 -10.24
CA LYS A 6 0.69 -18.48 -10.19
C LYS A 6 1.30 -17.20 -10.77
N MET A 7 0.77 -16.68 -11.87
CA MET A 7 1.24 -15.43 -12.47
C MET A 7 1.03 -14.23 -11.53
N LEU A 8 -0.15 -14.14 -10.90
CA LEU A 8 -0.45 -13.09 -9.90
C LEU A 8 0.48 -13.18 -8.68
N MET A 9 0.76 -14.39 -8.20
CA MET A 9 1.63 -14.62 -7.06
C MET A 9 3.09 -14.22 -7.36
N ILE A 10 3.59 -14.50 -8.55
CA ILE A 10 4.91 -14.05 -9.01
C ILE A 10 4.98 -12.52 -9.04
N MET A 11 3.94 -11.87 -9.57
CA MET A 11 3.88 -10.41 -9.63
C MET A 11 3.89 -9.78 -8.23
N ILE A 12 3.11 -10.32 -7.28
CA ILE A 12 3.11 -9.86 -5.88
C ILE A 12 4.51 -10.02 -5.26
N LEU A 13 5.21 -11.13 -5.54
CA LEU A 13 6.56 -11.35 -5.03
C LEU A 13 7.55 -10.30 -5.57
N THR A 14 7.48 -9.97 -6.87
CA THR A 14 8.36 -8.96 -7.48
C THR A 14 8.13 -7.55 -6.92
N ILE A 15 6.88 -7.20 -6.61
CA ILE A 15 6.54 -5.92 -5.98
C ILE A 15 7.07 -5.90 -4.53
N SER A 16 6.95 -7.02 -3.80
CA SER A 16 7.43 -7.12 -2.42
C SER A 16 8.95 -6.97 -2.30
N SER A 17 9.71 -7.50 -3.26
CA SER A 17 11.17 -7.38 -3.24
C SER A 17 11.65 -5.97 -3.55
N MET A 18 10.82 -5.12 -4.18
CA MET A 18 11.13 -3.71 -4.43
C MET A 18 10.96 -2.79 -3.20
N LEU A 19 10.14 -3.19 -2.22
CA LEU A 19 9.86 -2.39 -1.01
C LEU A 19 11.09 -1.96 -0.21
N PRO A 20 12.04 -2.85 0.15
CA PRO A 20 13.20 -2.46 0.96
C PRO A 20 14.14 -1.49 0.24
N PHE A 21 14.05 -1.35 -1.09
CA PHE A 21 14.89 -0.44 -1.87
C PHE A 21 14.32 0.98 -1.99
N MET A 22 13.12 1.25 -1.45
CA MET A 22 12.50 2.57 -1.51
C MET A 22 12.89 3.46 -0.33
N ASN A 23 13.48 4.62 -0.61
CA ASN A 23 13.95 5.55 0.43
C ASN A 23 12.86 6.51 0.94
N THR A 24 11.90 6.86 0.08
CA THR A 24 10.83 7.79 0.43
C THR A 24 9.67 7.04 1.07
N PRO A 25 9.27 7.41 2.29
CA PRO A 25 8.28 6.63 3.03
C PRO A 25 6.87 6.79 2.41
N THR A 26 6.65 7.88 1.67
CA THR A 26 5.45 8.08 0.84
C THR A 26 5.35 7.08 -0.31
N THR A 27 6.45 6.79 -1.01
CA THR A 27 6.44 5.84 -2.13
C THR A 27 6.29 4.41 -1.62
N MET A 28 6.87 4.08 -0.45
CA MET A 28 6.62 2.80 0.22
C MET A 28 5.13 2.59 0.50
N ILE A 29 4.42 3.58 1.04
CA ILE A 29 2.97 3.48 1.32
C ILE A 29 2.17 3.28 0.01
N ILE A 30 2.49 4.02 -1.05
CA ILE A 30 1.81 3.88 -2.34
C ILE A 30 2.02 2.48 -2.92
N LEU A 31 3.22 1.93 -2.79
CA LEU A 31 3.56 0.61 -3.32
C LEU A 31 2.88 -0.53 -2.53
N ILE A 32 2.75 -0.38 -1.21
CA ILE A 32 1.98 -1.31 -0.35
C ILE A 32 0.47 -1.23 -0.66
N LEU A 33 -0.08 -0.04 -0.97
CA LEU A 33 -1.48 0.11 -1.39
C LEU A 33 -1.75 -0.66 -2.68
N PHE A 34 -0.84 -0.55 -3.65
CA PHE A 34 -0.97 -1.29 -4.90
C PHE A 34 -0.85 -2.81 -4.70
N GLN A 35 0.07 -3.25 -3.84
CA GLN A 35 0.25 -4.66 -3.52
C GLN A 35 -0.98 -5.28 -2.83
N THR A 36 -1.62 -4.54 -1.92
CA THR A 36 -2.81 -5.02 -1.18
C THR A 36 -4.03 -5.17 -2.08
N ILE A 37 -4.20 -4.30 -3.08
CA ILE A 37 -5.23 -4.46 -4.11
C ILE A 37 -5.01 -5.77 -4.88
N MET A 38 -3.77 -6.06 -5.31
CA MET A 38 -3.44 -7.31 -6.01
C MET A 38 -3.71 -8.56 -5.16
N ILE A 39 -3.42 -8.49 -3.85
CA ILE A 39 -3.70 -9.58 -2.91
C ILE A 39 -5.22 -9.79 -2.74
N SER A 40 -6.00 -8.70 -2.66
CA SER A 40 -7.46 -8.79 -2.53
C SER A 40 -8.11 -9.47 -3.74
N ILE A 41 -7.60 -9.21 -4.95
CA ILE A 41 -8.04 -9.85 -6.19
C ILE A 41 -7.69 -11.35 -6.17
N MET A 42 -6.50 -11.71 -5.69
CA MET A 42 -6.11 -13.12 -5.55
C MET A 42 -7.05 -13.88 -4.59
N ILE A 43 -7.39 -13.27 -3.45
CA ILE A 43 -8.30 -13.87 -2.46
C ILE A 43 -9.72 -13.98 -3.01
N MET A 44 -10.19 -12.98 -3.75
CA MET A 44 -11.48 -13.01 -4.46
C MET A 44 -11.55 -14.16 -5.46
N LEU A 45 -10.45 -14.45 -6.17
CA LEU A 45 -10.41 -15.56 -7.13
C LEU A 45 -10.32 -16.94 -6.44
N MET A 46 -9.80 -17.02 -5.21
CA MET A 46 -9.67 -18.27 -4.45
C MET A 46 -10.94 -18.64 -3.68
N GLN A 47 -11.65 -17.63 -3.15
CA GLN A 47 -12.82 -17.82 -2.30
C GLN A 47 -14.11 -17.60 -3.10
N LYS A 48 -15.08 -18.51 -2.97
CA LYS A 48 -16.39 -18.35 -3.63
C LYS A 48 -17.25 -17.23 -3.04
N ILE A 49 -16.90 -16.72 -1.84
CA ILE A 49 -17.63 -15.69 -1.13
C ILE A 49 -16.79 -14.40 -1.13
N PHE A 50 -17.31 -13.36 -1.78
CA PHE A 50 -16.63 -12.07 -1.97
C PHE A 50 -16.39 -11.29 -0.66
N LEU A 51 -17.13 -11.63 0.41
CA LEU A 51 -17.14 -10.89 1.67
C LEU A 51 -15.75 -10.83 2.33
N TRP A 52 -14.98 -11.91 2.25
CA TRP A 52 -13.65 -11.98 2.87
C TRP A 52 -12.62 -11.09 2.17
N SER A 53 -12.66 -11.00 0.83
CA SER A 53 -11.81 -10.08 0.07
C SER A 53 -12.22 -8.62 0.32
N TYR A 54 -13.53 -8.36 0.41
CA TYR A 54 -14.06 -7.03 0.65
C TYR A 54 -13.65 -6.44 2.02
N ILE A 55 -13.76 -7.23 3.10
CA ILE A 55 -13.34 -6.80 4.44
C ILE A 55 -11.84 -6.50 4.49
N LEU A 56 -11.01 -7.33 3.85
CA LEU A 56 -9.57 -7.09 3.75
C LEU A 56 -9.24 -5.77 3.05
N LEU A 57 -9.96 -5.45 1.97
CA LEU A 57 -9.76 -4.23 1.20
C LEU A 57 -10.12 -2.98 2.03
N LEU A 58 -11.23 -3.04 2.79
CA LEU A 58 -11.67 -1.94 3.67
C LEU A 58 -10.69 -1.65 4.82
N ILE A 59 -10.19 -2.69 5.49
CA ILE A 59 -9.27 -2.53 6.63
C ILE A 59 -7.96 -1.91 6.15
N PHE A 60 -7.42 -2.36 5.02
CA PHE A 60 -6.16 -1.83 4.49
C PHE A 60 -6.27 -0.38 4.01
N ILE A 61 -7.33 0.00 3.29
CA ILE A 61 -7.54 1.40 2.89
C ILE A 61 -7.62 2.31 4.12
N SER A 62 -8.36 1.89 5.15
CA SER A 62 -8.53 2.68 6.37
C SER A 62 -7.22 2.88 7.14
N GLY A 63 -6.39 1.84 7.29
CA GLY A 63 -5.12 1.92 8.02
C GLY A 63 -4.05 2.73 7.28
N MET A 64 -4.01 2.63 5.95
CA MET A 64 -2.97 3.30 5.15
C MET A 64 -3.23 4.80 4.96
N LEU A 65 -4.49 5.24 4.99
CA LEU A 65 -4.84 6.67 5.02
C LEU A 65 -4.31 7.37 6.29
N ILE A 66 -4.38 6.70 7.43
CA ILE A 66 -3.87 7.23 8.71
C ILE A 66 -2.35 7.36 8.68
N ALA A 67 -1.64 6.36 8.13
CA ALA A 67 -0.19 6.42 7.94
C ALA A 67 0.24 7.53 6.96
N PHE A 68 -0.56 7.78 5.92
CA PHE A 68 -0.33 8.89 4.99
C PHE A 68 -0.46 10.26 5.67
N ILE A 69 -1.53 10.47 6.46
CA ILE A 69 -1.73 11.71 7.23
C ILE A 69 -0.59 11.91 8.24
N TYR A 70 -0.13 10.84 8.89
CA TYR A 70 0.99 10.88 9.82
C TYR A 70 2.27 11.42 9.14
N MET A 71 2.64 10.90 7.98
CA MET A 71 3.83 11.38 7.26
C MET A 71 3.64 12.80 6.70
N ALA A 72 2.44 13.15 6.25
CA ALA A 72 2.12 14.52 5.83
C ALA A 72 2.27 15.53 6.99
N SER A 73 1.93 15.13 8.22
CA SER A 73 2.06 15.95 9.42
C SER A 73 3.50 16.13 9.91
N ILE A 74 4.39 15.18 9.57
CA ILE A 74 5.80 15.18 9.94
C ILE A 74 6.67 16.02 9.01
N SER A 75 6.19 16.34 7.79
CA SER A 75 6.88 17.32 6.96
C SER A 75 7.00 18.62 7.77
N PRO A 76 8.23 19.03 8.16
CA PRO A 76 8.39 20.19 9.01
C PRO A 76 7.86 21.36 8.18
N LYS A 77 6.76 21.98 8.63
CA LYS A 77 6.44 23.35 8.24
C LYS A 77 7.74 24.10 8.40
N LYS A 78 8.38 24.41 7.26
CA LYS A 78 9.68 25.06 7.18
C LYS A 78 9.51 26.30 8.03
N ASN A 79 10.00 26.27 9.27
CA ASN A 79 9.78 27.34 10.22
C ASN A 79 10.27 28.58 9.52
N PHE A 80 9.32 29.43 9.14
CA PHE A 80 9.53 30.67 8.43
C PHE A 80 10.19 31.59 9.45
N LYS A 81 11.47 31.33 9.74
CA LYS A 81 12.32 32.25 10.48
C LYS A 81 12.51 33.40 9.52
N MET A 82 11.57 34.35 9.61
CA MET A 82 11.70 35.69 9.08
C MET A 82 13.12 36.14 9.42
N LYS A 83 13.96 36.32 8.40
CA LYS A 83 15.15 37.17 8.52
C LYS A 83 14.60 38.57 8.77
N ASN A 84 14.43 38.93 10.03
CA ASN A 84 14.30 40.33 10.39
C ASN A 84 15.63 41.01 10.05
N LYS A 85 15.52 42.19 9.46
CA LYS A 85 16.61 43.10 9.11
C LYS A 85 17.60 43.28 10.26
#